data_AF-A0A348VSP1-F1
#
_entry.id   AF-A0A348VSP1-F1
#
_cell.length_a   1.000
_cell.length_b   1.000
_cell.length_c   1.000
_cell.angle_alpha   90.00
_cell.angle_beta   90.00
_cell.angle_gamma   90.00
#
_symmetry.space_group_name_H-M   'P 1'
#
loop_
_entity.id
_entity.type
_entity.pdbx_description
1 polymer ?
#
loop_
_entity_poly.entity_id
_entity_poly.type
_entity_poly.pdbx_seq_one_letter_code
_entity_poly.pdbx_strand_id
1 'polypeptide(L)' 'MSFIELKNVTKTFHAGDEDYAAIRNVSLGIASGEFVAVMGPSGSGKSTLLALLGG' A
#
# COMPACT_ATOMS: atom_id res chain seq x y z
N MET A 1 17.27 -7.49 -7.50
CA MET A 1 15.94 -8.13 -7.52
C MET A 1 15.25 -7.76 -6.22
N SER A 2 13.97 -7.37 -6.26
CA SER A 2 13.18 -7.11 -5.06
C SER A 2 12.66 -8.42 -4.47
N PHE A 3 12.63 -8.52 -3.14
CA PHE A 3 12.05 -9.65 -2.42
C PHE A 3 10.53 -9.50 -2.30
N ILE A 4 10.05 -8.25 -2.15
CA ILE A 4 8.63 -7.89 -2.22
C ILE A 4 8.45 -6.84 -3.31
N GLU A 5 7.41 -6.98 -4.13
CA GLU A 5 7.15 -6.07 -5.26
C GLU A 5 5.65 -5.76 -5.40
N LEU A 6 5.32 -4.46 -5.43
CA LEU A 6 4.02 -3.93 -5.82
C LEU A 6 4.18 -3.18 -7.15
N LYS A 7 3.30 -3.45 -8.12
CA LYS A 7 3.26 -2.75 -9.41
C LYS A 7 1.90 -2.13 -9.65
N ASN A 8 1.87 -0.80 -9.71
CA ASN A 8 0.70 -0.02 -10.08
C ASN A 8 -0.55 -0.39 -9.26
N VAL A 9 -0.36 -0.68 -7.98
CA VAL A 9 -1.42 -1.21 -7.12
C VAL A 9 -2.37 -0.09 -6.75
N THR A 10 -3.67 -0.35 -6.87
CA THR A 10 -4.74 0.52 -6.41
C THR A 10 -5.67 -0.29 -5.53
N LYS A 11 -6.08 0.29 -4.40
CA LYS A 11 -7.07 -0.30 -3.50
C LYS A 11 -8.14 0.73 -3.21
N THR A 12 -9.34 0.43 -3.67
CA THR A 12 -10.56 1.19 -3.37
C THR A 12 -11.39 0.39 -2.37
N PHE A 13 -11.90 1.10 -1.37
CA PHE A 13 -12.94 0.61 -0.49
C PHE A 13 -14.26 1.24 -0.94
N HIS A 14 -15.32 0.44 -0.94
CA HIS A 14 -16.67 0.87 -1.29
C HIS A 14 -17.48 0.92 0.01
N ALA A 15 -17.95 2.10 0.38
CA ALA A 15 -18.71 2.33 1.60
C ALA A 15 -20.04 3.02 1.26
N GLY A 16 -21.10 2.22 1.08
CA GLY A 16 -22.38 2.73 0.58
C GLY A 16 -22.24 3.24 -0.84
N ASP A 17 -22.62 4.49 -1.06
CA ASP A 17 -22.55 5.17 -2.37
C ASP A 17 -21.21 5.89 -2.61
N GLU A 18 -20.26 5.83 -1.68
CA GLU A 18 -18.96 6.49 -1.80
C GLU A 18 -17.81 5.50 -2.05
N ASP A 19 -16.94 5.88 -2.99
CA ASP A 19 -15.69 5.19 -3.30
C ASP A 19 -14.50 5.91 -2.64
N TYR A 20 -13.75 5.17 -1.83
CA TYR A 20 -12.54 5.65 -1.19
C TYR A 20 -11.30 4.90 -1.69
N ALA A 21 -10.53 5.54 -2.57
CA ALA A 21 -9.24 5.03 -3.03
C ALA A 21 -8.15 5.26 -1.96
N ALA A 22 -7.94 4.26 -1.10
CA ALA A 22 -6.95 4.24 -0.04
C ALA A 22 -5.50 4.10 -0.54
N ILE A 23 -5.31 3.37 -1.64
CA ILE A 23 -4.03 3.26 -2.36
C ILE A 23 -4.27 3.65 -3.81
N ARG A 24 -3.45 4.54 -4.36
CA ARG A 24 -3.63 5.12 -5.70
C ARG A 24 -2.38 4.90 -6.55
N ASN A 25 -2.41 3.89 -7.41
CA ASN A 25 -1.34 3.57 -8.37
C ASN A 25 0.07 3.54 -7.76
N VAL A 26 0.23 2.81 -6.65
CA VAL A 26 1.51 2.72 -5.93
C VAL A 26 2.36 1.58 -6.50
N SER A 27 3.61 1.89 -6.80
CA SER A 27 4.66 0.92 -7.11
C SER A 27 5.75 1.01 -6.05
N LEU A 28 6.14 -0.15 -5.49
CA LEU A 28 7.11 -0.26 -4.40
C LEU A 28 7.90 -1.55 -4.57
N GLY A 29 9.23 -1.47 -4.45
CA GLY A 29 10.10 -2.65 -4.35
C GLY A 29 10.85 -2.60 -3.03
N ILE A 30 10.90 -3.73 -2.33
CA ILE A 30 11.69 -3.89 -1.10
C ILE A 30 12.70 -5.01 -1.34
N ALA A 31 13.98 -4.73 -1.13
CA ALA A 31 15.05 -5.71 -1.28
C ALA A 31 15.10 -6.68 -0.10
N SER A 32 15.73 -7.84 -0.30
CA SER A 32 15.93 -8.80 0.80
C SER A 32 16.82 -8.19 1.89
N GLY A 33 16.40 -8.32 3.14
CA GLY A 33 17.13 -7.77 4.30
C GLY A 33 16.96 -6.26 4.52
N GLU A 34 16.17 -5.57 3.69
CA GLU A 34 15.93 -4.14 3.84
C GLU A 34 14.97 -3.85 5.01
N PHE A 35 15.32 -2.87 5.84
CA PHE A 35 14.47 -2.40 6.95
C PHE A 35 13.82 -1.07 6.56
N VAL A 36 12.50 -1.09 6.33
CA VAL A 36 11.75 0.05 5.79
C VAL A 36 10.71 0.55 6.79
N ALA A 37 10.58 1.86 6.92
CA ALA A 37 9.52 2.51 7.70
C ALA A 37 8.53 3.24 6.77
N VAL A 38 7.23 3.05 7.00
CA VAL A 38 6.16 3.74 6.26
C VAL A 38 5.59 4.86 7.12
N MET A 39 5.70 6.10 6.65
CA MET A 39 5.26 7.30 7.39
C MET A 39 4.23 8.12 6.60
N GLY A 40 3.44 8.94 7.31
CA GLY A 40 2.45 9.83 6.72
C GLY A 40 1.26 10.12 7.64
N PRO A 41 0.44 11.15 7.33
CA PRO A 41 -0.71 11.55 8.15
C PRO A 41 -1.72 10.42 8.40
N SER A 42 -2.57 10.57 9.43
CA SER A 42 -3.68 9.63 9.63
C SER A 42 -4.58 9.56 8.38
N GLY A 43 -5.07 8.36 8.04
CA GLY A 43 -5.90 8.14 6.84
C GLY A 43 -5.15 7.97 5.52
N SER A 44 -3.84 8.23 5.44
CA SER A 44 -3.06 8.21 4.17
C SER A 44 -2.85 6.82 3.52
N GLY A 45 -3.54 5.77 3.96
CA GLY A 45 -3.44 4.42 3.38
C GLY A 45 -2.32 3.53 3.91
N LYS A 46 -1.52 3.94 4.91
CA LYS A 46 -0.39 3.16 5.43
C LYS A 46 -0.77 1.75 5.90
N SER A 47 -1.79 1.63 6.76
CA SER A 47 -2.24 0.32 7.25
C SER A 47 -2.81 -0.54 6.12
N THR A 48 -3.45 0.08 5.13
CA THR A 48 -3.91 -0.60 3.91
C THR A 48 -2.73 -1.13 3.08
N LEU A 49 -1.67 -0.32 2.90
CA LEU A 49 -0.44 -0.74 2.21
C LEU A 49 0.22 -1.92 2.93
N LEU A 50 0.36 -1.85 4.25
CA LEU A 50 0.94 -2.92 5.07
C LEU A 50 0.10 -4.20 5.02
N ALA A 51 -1.23 -4.08 5.03
CA ALA A 51 -2.12 -5.24 4.85
C ALA A 51 -1.91 -5.91 3.49
N LEU A 52 -1.81 -5.13 2.40
CA LEU A 52 -1.53 -5.67 1.06
C LEU A 52 -0.15 -6.36 0.97
N LEU A 53 0.85 -5.84 1.68
CA LEU A 53 2.18 -6.46 1.75
C LEU A 53 2.19 -7.75 2.61
N GLY A 54 1.27 -7.88 3.56
CA GLY A 54 1.18 -9.02 4.48
C GLY A 54 0.46 -10.25 3.90
N GLY A 55 -0.29 -10.10 2.80
CA GLY A 55 -1.11 -11.16 2.21
C GLY A 55 -2.57 -11.10 2.66
#